data_AF-A0A9D1T655-F1
#
_entry.id   AF-A0A9D1T655-F1
#
_cell.length_a   1.000
_cell.length_b   1.000
_cell.length_c   1.000
_cell.angle_alpha   90.00
_cell.angle_beta   90.00
_cell.angle_gamma   90.00
#
_symmetry.space_group_name_H-M   'P 1'
#
loop_
_entity.id
_entity.type
_entity.pdbx_description
1 polymer ?
#
loop_
_entity_poly.entity_id
_entity_poly.type
_entity_poly.pdbx_seq_one_letter_code
_entity_poly.pdbx_strand_id
1 'polypeptide(L)'
;MRRLQVHKGKRYLQWEDGEPFFYLADTAWELFHRLTRQETEEYFQVRSSQGFHVIQAAVLSELDGICSGNAYGKTPFPIRDGKIQSMEPCREKGGYWEHVDDMVKLAAQYGLVISMLPCWGDKWNQKQGSGPEIFRDRCTAWEYGRWIGRRYREQENIIWILGGDRNIETERHKEIILAMGEGIRREDQAHLITFHPGGGACSADFFAGTDLLDFHGCQSGHGLEGYESWKYVEHMRRVQEIPCIDLESRYEEFPVCFRTDYGTVWDHRDIRANGYWNLLQGACGCVYGHDSVWKFVKKKSGRHPKTWREALHACGAETMRHMETFRKSRPYFELIPEAGLAEDCLYAGHHIAAARGEKYGMFYSPQGQEFVVHTRLLSLRPVRCIWFDPRKGEFLKSRVYPPGDLLLVPPQRGKDWAAVLDILEE
;
A
#
# COMPACT_ATOMS: atom_id res chain seq x y z
N MET A 1 -2.25 -18.61 -11.09
CA MET A 1 -2.86 -17.45 -10.42
C MET A 1 -3.90 -16.85 -11.38
N ARG A 2 -4.77 -15.94 -10.93
CA ARG A 2 -5.80 -15.32 -11.77
C ARG A 2 -5.32 -13.94 -12.20
N ARG A 3 -5.81 -13.40 -13.32
CA ARG A 3 -5.47 -12.03 -13.72
C ARG A 3 -6.15 -11.00 -12.83
N LEU A 4 -5.41 -9.96 -12.43
CA LEU A 4 -5.95 -8.76 -11.76
C LEU A 4 -6.40 -7.73 -12.79
N GLN A 5 -7.51 -7.05 -12.48
CA GLN A 5 -8.04 -5.97 -13.31
C GLN A 5 -8.75 -4.90 -12.48
N VAL A 6 -8.91 -3.72 -13.08
CA VAL A 6 -9.75 -2.66 -12.53
C VAL A 6 -11.23 -3.07 -12.66
N HIS A 7 -12.00 -2.99 -11.57
CA HIS A 7 -13.45 -3.21 -11.60
C HIS A 7 -14.13 -2.16 -12.49
N LYS A 8 -15.20 -2.53 -13.20
CA LYS A 8 -15.93 -1.65 -14.15
C LYS A 8 -16.35 -0.29 -13.58
N GLY A 9 -16.60 -0.22 -12.26
CA GLY A 9 -16.92 1.02 -11.54
C GLY A 9 -15.72 1.90 -11.21
N LYS A 10 -14.52 1.54 -11.68
CA LYS A 10 -13.24 2.29 -11.61
C LYS A 10 -12.84 2.79 -10.22
N ARG A 11 -13.27 2.13 -9.14
CA ARG A 11 -12.89 2.46 -7.75
C ARG A 11 -12.07 1.37 -7.07
N TYR A 12 -12.20 0.14 -7.55
CA TYR A 12 -11.70 -1.04 -6.88
C TYR A 12 -10.98 -1.98 -7.86
N LEU A 13 -10.23 -2.90 -7.30
CA LEU A 13 -9.58 -3.98 -8.03
C LEU A 13 -10.37 -5.28 -7.84
N GLN A 14 -10.27 -6.16 -8.83
CA GLN A 14 -10.89 -7.49 -8.81
C GLN A 14 -10.02 -8.49 -9.55
N TRP A 15 -10.29 -9.77 -9.30
CA TRP A 15 -9.87 -10.84 -10.18
C TRP A 15 -10.75 -10.87 -11.43
N GLU A 16 -10.26 -11.49 -12.50
CA GLU A 16 -10.98 -11.63 -13.77
C GLU A 16 -12.31 -12.40 -13.64
N ASP A 17 -12.46 -13.24 -12.62
CA ASP A 17 -13.68 -14.00 -12.32
C ASP A 17 -14.74 -13.19 -11.55
N GLY A 18 -14.45 -11.94 -11.20
CA GLY A 18 -15.37 -11.04 -10.50
C GLY A 18 -15.15 -10.94 -8.99
N GLU A 19 -14.29 -11.78 -8.41
CA GLU A 19 -14.01 -11.73 -6.97
C GLU A 19 -13.27 -10.43 -6.58
N PRO A 20 -13.68 -9.74 -5.50
CA PRO A 20 -12.97 -8.57 -4.99
C PRO A 20 -11.50 -8.84 -4.65
N PHE A 21 -10.61 -7.97 -5.14
CA PHE A 21 -9.21 -7.93 -4.71
C PHE A 21 -9.00 -6.72 -3.81
N PHE A 22 -8.94 -6.97 -2.50
CA PHE A 22 -8.61 -5.94 -1.51
C PHE A 22 -7.10 -5.85 -1.40
N TYR A 23 -6.42 -4.85 -1.94
CA TYR A 23 -4.95 -4.81 -1.93
C TYR A 23 -4.41 -4.74 -0.48
N LEU A 24 -4.07 -5.86 0.15
CA LEU A 24 -3.48 -5.91 1.49
C LEU A 24 -1.99 -6.23 1.38
N ALA A 25 -1.17 -5.19 1.55
CA ALA A 25 0.28 -5.29 1.33
C ALA A 25 1.10 -5.13 2.60
N ASP A 26 2.24 -5.83 2.62
CA ASP A 26 3.38 -5.48 3.47
C ASP A 26 4.48 -4.81 2.64
N THR A 27 5.25 -3.95 3.30
CA THR A 27 6.35 -3.21 2.69
C THR A 27 7.69 -3.89 2.97
N ALA A 28 8.35 -4.33 1.90
CA ALA A 28 9.61 -5.06 1.92
C ALA A 28 10.58 -4.54 0.85
N TRP A 29 10.87 -3.23 0.88
CA TRP A 29 11.64 -2.54 -0.16
C TRP A 29 12.95 -3.22 -0.52
N GLU A 30 13.68 -3.74 0.46
CA GLU A 30 15.01 -4.32 0.27
C GLU A 30 15.00 -5.85 0.07
N LEU A 31 13.86 -6.46 -0.29
CA LEU A 31 13.69 -7.92 -0.34
C LEU A 31 14.69 -8.59 -1.28
N PHE A 32 14.75 -8.13 -2.53
CA PHE A 32 15.62 -8.69 -3.56
C PHE A 32 17.12 -8.44 -3.30
N HIS A 33 17.43 -7.40 -2.53
CA HIS A 33 18.79 -7.02 -2.20
C HIS A 33 19.31 -7.78 -0.96
N ARG A 34 18.52 -7.90 0.11
CA ARG A 34 19.06 -8.27 1.44
C ARG A 34 18.73 -9.67 1.91
N LEU A 35 17.73 -10.32 1.30
CA LEU A 35 17.32 -11.65 1.70
C LEU A 35 17.93 -12.73 0.81
N THR A 36 18.36 -13.81 1.45
CA THR A 36 18.57 -15.08 0.75
C THR A 36 17.24 -15.70 0.35
N ARG A 37 17.26 -16.73 -0.52
CA ARG A 37 16.03 -17.47 -0.87
C ARG A 37 15.33 -18.04 0.37
N GLN A 38 16.09 -18.61 1.31
CA GLN A 38 15.53 -19.18 2.54
C GLN A 38 14.91 -18.11 3.44
N GLU A 39 15.58 -16.97 3.64
CA GLU A 39 15.01 -15.87 4.43
C GLU A 39 13.74 -15.30 3.78
N THR A 40 13.68 -15.31 2.45
CA THR A 40 12.49 -14.88 1.72
C THR A 40 11.32 -15.83 1.93
N GLU A 41 11.58 -17.14 1.94
CA GLU A 41 10.57 -18.17 2.23
C GLU A 41 10.02 -18.02 3.65
N GLU A 42 10.90 -17.79 4.64
CA GLU A 42 10.50 -17.48 6.02
C GLU A 42 9.57 -16.26 6.07
N TYR A 43 9.95 -15.18 5.38
CA TYR A 43 9.16 -13.95 5.31
C TYR A 43 7.79 -14.17 4.65
N PHE A 44 7.74 -14.81 3.47
CA PHE A 44 6.50 -15.07 2.75
C PHE A 44 5.56 -16.01 3.50
N GLN A 45 6.10 -17.03 4.16
CA GLN A 45 5.30 -17.93 4.99
C GLN A 45 4.56 -17.16 6.09
N VAL A 46 5.25 -16.28 6.81
CA VAL A 46 4.64 -15.48 7.87
C VAL A 46 3.61 -14.52 7.29
N ARG A 47 3.96 -13.75 6.24
CA ARG A 47 3.03 -12.77 5.65
C ARG A 47 1.78 -13.40 5.07
N SER A 48 1.92 -14.52 4.37
CA SER A 48 0.78 -15.31 3.87
C SER A 48 -0.09 -15.80 5.03
N SER A 49 0.50 -16.31 6.12
CA SER A 49 -0.26 -16.74 7.31
C SER A 49 -1.00 -15.62 8.04
N GLN A 50 -0.50 -14.39 7.94
CA GLN A 50 -1.13 -13.18 8.50
C GLN A 50 -2.23 -12.61 7.59
N GLY A 51 -2.40 -13.18 6.38
CA GLY A 51 -3.44 -12.77 5.41
C GLY A 51 -2.99 -11.71 4.42
N PHE A 52 -1.73 -11.26 4.47
CA PHE A 52 -1.18 -10.44 3.39
C PHE A 52 -1.15 -11.25 2.11
N HIS A 53 -1.50 -10.61 0.99
CA HIS A 53 -1.43 -11.23 -0.32
C HIS A 53 -0.78 -10.32 -1.36
N VAL A 54 -0.22 -9.18 -0.93
CA VAL A 54 0.66 -8.34 -1.73
C VAL A 54 1.95 -8.05 -0.95
N ILE A 55 3.08 -8.04 -1.65
CA ILE A 55 4.38 -7.64 -1.12
C ILE A 55 4.94 -6.55 -2.02
N GLN A 56 5.23 -5.38 -1.44
CA GLN A 56 5.86 -4.27 -2.14
C GLN A 56 7.38 -4.36 -2.01
N ALA A 57 8.10 -4.40 -3.13
CA ALA A 57 9.55 -4.57 -3.14
C ALA A 57 10.20 -3.85 -4.33
N ALA A 58 11.40 -3.31 -4.12
CA ALA A 58 12.18 -2.64 -5.16
C ALA A 58 13.25 -3.58 -5.69
N VAL A 59 13.29 -3.74 -7.02
CA VAL A 59 14.31 -4.52 -7.70
C VAL A 59 15.64 -3.78 -7.58
N LEU A 60 15.78 -2.61 -8.21
CA LEU A 60 16.95 -1.76 -7.98
C LEU A 60 16.74 -0.91 -6.72
N SER A 61 17.19 -1.41 -5.57
CA SER A 61 16.87 -0.86 -4.25
C SER A 61 17.69 0.37 -3.82
N GLU A 62 17.30 1.00 -2.71
CA GLU A 62 17.84 2.28 -2.21
C GLU A 62 19.21 2.14 -1.52
N LEU A 63 19.39 1.08 -0.74
CA LEU A 63 20.53 0.91 0.16
C LEU A 63 21.77 0.32 -0.55
N ASP A 64 22.19 0.95 -1.64
CA ASP A 64 23.31 0.53 -2.50
C ASP A 64 23.15 -0.89 -3.10
N GLY A 65 21.91 -1.30 -3.36
CA GLY A 65 21.62 -2.65 -3.85
C GLY A 65 22.19 -2.98 -5.24
N ILE A 66 22.62 -1.97 -6.00
CA ILE A 66 23.25 -2.16 -7.31
C ILE A 66 24.70 -2.59 -7.18
N CYS A 67 25.51 -1.83 -6.43
CA CYS A 67 26.96 -2.07 -6.39
C CYS A 67 27.33 -3.16 -5.38
N SER A 68 26.60 -3.25 -4.27
CA SER A 68 26.79 -4.31 -3.27
C SER A 68 26.16 -5.65 -3.69
N GLY A 69 25.21 -5.63 -4.64
CA GLY A 69 24.52 -6.81 -5.14
C GLY A 69 23.54 -7.42 -4.13
N ASN A 70 22.91 -8.54 -4.47
CA ASN A 70 21.99 -9.24 -3.57
C ASN A 70 22.71 -9.89 -2.35
N ALA A 71 21.99 -10.66 -1.54
CA ALA A 71 22.54 -11.34 -0.37
C ALA A 71 23.70 -12.32 -0.68
N TYR A 72 23.92 -12.63 -1.96
CA TYR A 72 25.00 -13.49 -2.47
C TYR A 72 26.11 -12.67 -3.19
N GLY A 73 26.06 -11.34 -3.14
CA GLY A 73 26.99 -10.44 -3.82
C GLY A 73 26.82 -10.38 -5.34
N LYS A 74 25.68 -10.82 -5.89
CA LYS A 74 25.41 -10.77 -7.34
C LYS A 74 24.80 -9.44 -7.72
N THR A 75 25.29 -8.79 -8.77
CA THR A 75 24.87 -7.44 -9.16
C THR A 75 23.88 -7.46 -10.33
N PRO A 76 22.93 -6.51 -10.40
CA PRO A 76 21.97 -6.43 -11.50
C PRO A 76 22.61 -6.02 -12.84
N PHE A 77 23.72 -5.28 -12.78
CA PHE A 77 24.49 -4.81 -13.92
C PHE A 77 25.98 -5.17 -13.76
N PRO A 78 26.78 -5.18 -14.85
CA PRO A 78 28.22 -5.40 -14.75
C PRO A 78 28.89 -4.28 -13.93
N ILE A 79 29.54 -4.65 -12.83
CA ILE A 79 30.25 -3.72 -11.94
C ILE A 79 31.77 -3.94 -12.05
N ARG A 80 32.52 -2.85 -12.16
CA ARG A 80 33.99 -2.84 -12.02
C ARG A 80 34.39 -1.62 -11.21
N ASP A 81 35.27 -1.81 -10.21
CA ASP A 81 35.75 -0.75 -9.31
C ASP A 81 34.61 0.10 -8.70
N GLY A 82 33.52 -0.57 -8.29
CA GLY A 82 32.34 0.08 -7.69
C GLY A 82 31.51 0.91 -8.67
N LYS A 83 31.69 0.74 -9.99
CA LYS A 83 30.97 1.50 -11.03
C LYS A 83 30.28 0.57 -12.02
N ILE A 84 29.07 0.98 -12.41
CA ILE A 84 28.29 0.35 -13.48
C ILE A 84 29.01 0.56 -14.81
N GLN A 85 29.29 -0.53 -15.52
CA GLN A 85 30.01 -0.49 -16.80
C GLN A 85 29.06 -0.36 -18.00
N SER A 86 27.86 -0.93 -17.90
CA SER A 86 26.80 -0.81 -18.88
C SER A 86 25.42 -0.96 -18.23
N MET A 87 24.40 -0.43 -18.90
CA MET A 87 22.99 -0.58 -18.50
C MET A 87 22.36 -1.88 -19.03
N GLU A 88 23.18 -2.82 -19.53
CA GLU A 88 22.72 -4.15 -19.93
C GLU A 88 22.61 -5.05 -18.69
N PRO A 89 21.42 -5.59 -18.36
CA PRO A 89 21.25 -6.44 -17.20
C PRO A 89 22.09 -7.73 -17.29
N CYS A 90 22.75 -8.09 -16.20
CA CYS A 90 23.53 -9.34 -16.09
C CYS A 90 22.65 -10.56 -16.39
N ARG A 91 23.18 -11.55 -17.13
CA ARG A 91 22.45 -12.78 -17.50
C ARG A 91 23.14 -14.06 -17.02
N GLU A 92 24.05 -13.93 -16.05
CA GLU A 92 24.74 -15.09 -15.50
C GLU A 92 23.74 -16.02 -14.79
N LYS A 93 23.93 -17.34 -14.98
CA LYS A 93 23.17 -18.35 -14.26
C LYS A 93 23.51 -18.29 -12.77
N GLY A 94 22.51 -18.35 -11.90
CA GLY A 94 22.63 -18.10 -10.47
C GLY A 94 22.95 -16.63 -10.15
N GLY A 95 22.74 -15.71 -11.10
CA GLY A 95 22.97 -14.29 -10.94
C GLY A 95 21.84 -13.57 -10.21
N TYR A 96 21.98 -12.25 -10.15
CA TYR A 96 21.00 -11.37 -9.51
C TYR A 96 19.58 -11.57 -10.04
N TRP A 97 19.41 -11.65 -11.36
CA TRP A 97 18.08 -11.71 -11.96
C TRP A 97 17.40 -13.07 -11.84
N GLU A 98 18.16 -14.18 -11.81
CA GLU A 98 17.57 -15.49 -11.48
C GLU A 98 17.11 -15.53 -10.01
N HIS A 99 17.81 -14.85 -9.11
CA HIS A 99 17.37 -14.70 -7.73
C HIS A 99 16.04 -13.93 -7.61
N VAL A 100 15.86 -12.84 -8.36
CA VAL A 100 14.58 -12.11 -8.44
C VAL A 100 13.48 -13.02 -9.00
N ASP A 101 13.77 -13.78 -10.07
CA ASP A 101 12.80 -14.72 -10.65
C ASP A 101 12.35 -15.78 -9.64
N ASP A 102 13.30 -16.34 -8.89
CA ASP A 102 13.02 -17.35 -7.87
C ASP A 102 12.12 -16.80 -6.77
N MET A 103 12.35 -15.57 -6.33
CA MET A 103 11.52 -14.90 -5.32
C MET A 103 10.11 -14.59 -5.85
N VAL A 104 9.97 -14.14 -7.10
CA VAL A 104 8.64 -13.90 -7.72
C VAL A 104 7.84 -15.20 -7.83
N LYS A 105 8.49 -16.29 -8.27
CA LYS A 105 7.86 -17.62 -8.35
C LYS A 105 7.53 -18.17 -6.97
N LEU A 106 8.39 -17.95 -5.99
CA LEU A 106 8.16 -18.37 -4.60
C LEU A 106 6.96 -17.63 -4.02
N ALA A 107 6.85 -16.32 -4.24
CA ALA A 107 5.70 -15.53 -3.82
C ALA A 107 4.38 -16.13 -4.36
N ALA A 108 4.38 -16.57 -5.62
CA ALA A 108 3.22 -17.21 -6.23
C ALA A 108 2.79 -18.50 -5.50
N GLN A 109 3.75 -19.30 -5.02
CA GLN A 109 3.48 -20.53 -4.25
C GLN A 109 2.80 -20.24 -2.90
N TYR A 110 3.02 -19.05 -2.34
CA TYR A 110 2.38 -18.58 -1.11
C TYR A 110 1.11 -17.74 -1.35
N GLY A 111 0.63 -17.66 -2.61
CA GLY A 111 -0.54 -16.86 -2.97
C GLY A 111 -0.29 -15.34 -2.90
N LEU A 112 0.97 -14.92 -2.99
CA LEU A 112 1.38 -13.52 -2.88
C LEU A 112 1.62 -12.91 -4.27
N VAL A 113 1.09 -11.70 -4.47
CA VAL A 113 1.40 -10.82 -5.59
C VAL A 113 2.59 -9.93 -5.22
N ILE A 114 3.59 -9.84 -6.08
CA ILE A 114 4.68 -8.87 -5.93
C ILE A 114 4.27 -7.57 -6.62
N SER A 115 4.11 -6.52 -5.82
CA SER A 115 4.05 -5.16 -6.35
C SER A 115 5.46 -4.63 -6.52
N MET A 116 5.97 -4.76 -7.74
CA MET A 116 7.36 -4.63 -8.10
C MET A 116 7.67 -3.20 -8.54
N LEU A 117 8.58 -2.55 -7.83
CA LEU A 117 9.21 -1.33 -8.32
C LEU A 117 10.40 -1.72 -9.20
N PRO A 118 10.44 -1.33 -10.49
CA PRO A 118 11.60 -1.57 -11.34
C PRO A 118 12.88 -0.96 -10.72
N CYS A 119 12.75 0.22 -10.14
CA CYS A 119 13.82 0.87 -9.38
C CYS A 119 13.28 1.79 -8.30
N TRP A 120 14.09 2.05 -7.28
CA TRP A 120 13.88 3.15 -6.36
C TRP A 120 14.17 4.50 -7.02
N GLY A 121 13.67 5.58 -6.43
CA GLY A 121 13.69 6.88 -7.07
C GLY A 121 15.06 7.56 -7.15
N ASP A 122 15.99 7.19 -6.27
CA ASP A 122 17.39 7.66 -6.34
C ASP A 122 18.12 7.23 -7.64
N LYS A 123 17.52 6.32 -8.43
CA LYS A 123 18.03 5.88 -9.73
C LYS A 123 17.64 6.80 -10.89
N TRP A 124 16.67 7.71 -10.72
CA TRP A 124 16.25 8.70 -11.73
C TRP A 124 16.13 10.14 -11.20
N ASN A 125 16.09 10.31 -9.88
CA ASN A 125 16.15 11.58 -9.17
C ASN A 125 16.93 11.37 -7.86
N GLN A 126 18.25 11.60 -7.90
CA GLN A 126 19.18 11.24 -6.82
C GLN A 126 18.73 11.75 -5.43
N LYS A 127 18.24 13.00 -5.30
CA LYS A 127 17.89 13.68 -4.03
C LYS A 127 18.57 13.10 -2.77
N GLN A 128 17.86 12.22 -2.06
CA GLN A 128 18.32 11.46 -0.90
C GLN A 128 18.55 10.00 -1.32
N GLY A 129 19.30 9.21 -0.55
CA GLY A 129 19.61 7.82 -0.89
C GLY A 129 21.00 7.62 -1.47
N SER A 130 21.38 6.35 -1.67
CA SER A 130 22.77 5.98 -1.99
C SER A 130 23.11 6.24 -3.46
N GLY A 131 22.10 6.28 -4.34
CA GLY A 131 22.27 6.37 -5.78
C GLY A 131 22.84 5.08 -6.38
N PRO A 132 23.55 5.17 -7.52
CA PRO A 132 23.67 6.35 -8.39
C PRO A 132 22.40 6.62 -9.21
N GLU A 133 22.22 7.86 -9.68
CA GLU A 133 21.25 8.18 -10.74
C GLU A 133 21.74 7.58 -12.07
N ILE A 134 21.05 6.56 -12.58
CA ILE A 134 21.42 5.77 -13.78
C ILE A 134 20.45 5.95 -14.94
N PHE A 135 19.21 6.32 -14.67
CA PHE A 135 18.22 6.68 -15.69
C PHE A 135 18.24 8.19 -15.86
N ARG A 136 18.95 8.67 -16.88
CA ARG A 136 19.16 10.11 -17.14
C ARG A 136 18.48 10.61 -18.40
N ASP A 137 17.99 9.69 -19.22
CA ASP A 137 17.40 9.95 -20.52
C ASP A 137 16.27 8.94 -20.80
N ARG A 138 15.39 9.31 -21.74
CA ARG A 138 14.23 8.54 -22.15
C ARG A 138 14.60 7.18 -22.76
N CYS A 139 15.70 7.10 -23.52
CA CYS A 139 16.10 5.89 -24.23
C CYS A 139 16.49 4.78 -23.24
N THR A 140 17.40 5.08 -22.31
CA THR A 140 17.85 4.14 -21.28
C THR A 140 16.69 3.64 -20.41
N ALA A 141 15.78 4.53 -20.00
CA ALA A 141 14.61 4.18 -19.20
C ALA A 141 13.61 3.28 -19.96
N TRP A 142 13.35 3.59 -21.23
CA TRP A 142 12.46 2.80 -22.08
C TRP A 142 13.02 1.41 -22.39
N GLU A 143 14.31 1.31 -22.70
CA GLU A 143 14.97 0.03 -22.97
C GLU A 143 14.97 -0.87 -21.74
N TYR A 144 15.25 -0.32 -20.57
CA TYR A 144 15.14 -1.04 -19.31
C TYR A 144 13.70 -1.47 -19.02
N GLY A 145 12.74 -0.57 -19.19
CA GLY A 145 11.31 -0.86 -19.06
C GLY A 145 10.86 -2.02 -19.95
N ARG A 146 11.28 -2.04 -21.21
CA ARG A 146 11.03 -3.17 -22.12
C ARG A 146 11.67 -4.45 -21.65
N TRP A 147 12.94 -4.38 -21.24
CA TRP A 147 13.66 -5.57 -20.81
C TRP A 147 12.99 -6.22 -19.59
N ILE A 148 12.63 -5.42 -18.58
CA ILE A 148 12.02 -5.93 -17.34
C ILE A 148 10.58 -6.39 -17.57
N GLY A 149 9.79 -5.63 -18.35
CA GLY A 149 8.44 -6.03 -18.75
C GLY A 149 8.44 -7.36 -19.50
N ARG A 150 9.35 -7.53 -20.47
CA ARG A 150 9.50 -8.80 -21.19
C ARG A 150 9.88 -9.97 -20.26
N ARG A 151 10.74 -9.72 -19.27
CA ARG A 151 11.21 -10.77 -18.35
C ARG A 151 10.07 -11.32 -17.49
N TYR A 152 9.16 -10.47 -17.04
CA TYR A 152 8.14 -10.82 -16.05
C TYR A 152 6.70 -10.90 -16.58
N ARG A 153 6.43 -10.58 -17.85
CA ARG A 153 5.07 -10.62 -18.43
C ARG A 153 4.32 -11.95 -18.28
N GLU A 154 5.04 -13.07 -18.18
CA GLU A 154 4.45 -14.41 -18.03
C GLU A 154 4.24 -14.79 -16.55
N GLN A 155 4.68 -13.96 -15.60
CA GLN A 155 4.45 -14.15 -14.16
C GLN A 155 3.16 -13.45 -13.75
N GLU A 156 2.07 -14.19 -13.58
CA GLU A 156 0.73 -13.64 -13.32
C GLU A 156 0.60 -12.84 -12.00
N ASN A 157 1.57 -12.98 -11.09
CA ASN A 157 1.53 -12.40 -9.74
C ASN A 157 2.34 -11.11 -9.62
N ILE A 158 2.26 -10.24 -10.64
CA ILE A 158 2.95 -8.94 -10.69
C ILE A 158 1.96 -7.78 -10.73
N ILE A 159 2.28 -6.71 -10.00
CA ILE A 159 1.77 -5.34 -10.21
C ILE A 159 3.00 -4.45 -10.35
N TRP A 160 3.01 -3.54 -11.33
CA TRP A 160 4.11 -2.59 -11.51
C TRP A 160 3.87 -1.32 -10.70
N ILE A 161 4.91 -0.88 -9.98
CA ILE A 161 4.93 0.41 -9.30
C ILE A 161 6.09 1.23 -9.89
N LEU A 162 5.80 2.24 -10.69
CA LEU A 162 6.80 3.19 -11.17
C LEU A 162 7.18 4.19 -10.06
N GLY A 163 8.27 4.94 -10.25
CA GLY A 163 8.67 5.99 -9.31
C GLY A 163 9.61 5.49 -8.21
N GLY A 164 9.17 5.59 -6.95
CA GLY A 164 9.90 5.17 -5.76
C GLY A 164 10.32 6.33 -4.85
N ASP A 165 9.41 6.84 -4.02
CA ASP A 165 9.67 7.86 -2.98
C ASP A 165 10.23 9.19 -3.56
N ARG A 166 9.95 9.50 -4.82
CA ARG A 166 10.40 10.75 -5.46
C ARG A 166 9.26 11.38 -6.25
N ASN A 167 9.11 12.69 -6.10
CA ASN A 167 8.18 13.49 -6.88
C ASN A 167 8.75 13.84 -8.26
N ILE A 168 7.85 14.10 -9.20
CA ILE A 168 8.18 14.69 -10.49
C ILE A 168 8.41 16.19 -10.29
N GLU A 169 9.62 16.65 -10.57
CA GLU A 169 10.03 18.06 -10.34
C GLU A 169 10.48 18.76 -11.62
N THR A 170 10.78 17.98 -12.65
CA THR A 170 11.25 18.47 -13.94
C THR A 170 10.59 17.67 -15.04
N GLU A 171 10.53 18.23 -16.25
CA GLU A 171 10.01 17.51 -17.42
C GLU A 171 10.83 16.25 -17.70
N ARG A 172 12.16 16.31 -17.51
CA ARG A 172 13.04 15.14 -17.64
C ARG A 172 12.62 13.99 -16.72
N HIS A 173 12.28 14.28 -15.46
CA HIS A 173 11.80 13.25 -14.53
C HIS A 173 10.51 12.60 -15.03
N LYS A 174 9.57 13.43 -15.53
CA LYS A 174 8.32 12.95 -16.11
C LYS A 174 8.60 12.06 -17.33
N GLU A 175 9.44 12.51 -18.24
CA GLU A 175 9.84 11.78 -19.45
C GLU A 175 10.47 10.43 -19.14
N ILE A 176 11.36 10.35 -18.14
CA ILE A 176 11.99 9.09 -17.71
C ILE A 176 10.95 8.07 -17.23
N ILE A 177 10.03 8.50 -16.35
CA ILE A 177 8.99 7.62 -15.80
C ILE A 177 8.00 7.18 -16.88
N LEU A 178 7.58 8.11 -17.76
CA LEU A 178 6.74 7.78 -18.91
C LEU A 178 7.45 6.77 -19.81
N ALA A 179 8.73 6.97 -20.15
CA ALA A 179 9.47 6.03 -21.00
C ALA A 179 9.55 4.64 -20.39
N MET A 180 9.87 4.54 -19.09
CA MET A 180 9.95 3.27 -18.40
C MET A 180 8.60 2.54 -18.41
N GLY A 181 7.52 3.25 -18.11
CA GLY A 181 6.17 2.72 -18.14
C GLY A 181 5.72 2.29 -19.54
N GLU A 182 5.97 3.09 -20.56
CA GLU A 182 5.71 2.76 -21.97
C GLU A 182 6.51 1.53 -22.42
N GLY A 183 7.77 1.42 -21.99
CA GLY A 183 8.63 0.27 -22.26
C GLY A 183 8.05 -1.00 -21.65
N ILE A 184 7.62 -0.96 -20.39
CA ILE A 184 6.93 -2.08 -19.75
C ILE A 184 5.66 -2.42 -20.53
N ARG A 185 4.78 -1.44 -20.77
CA ARG A 185 3.49 -1.65 -21.44
C ARG A 185 3.62 -2.22 -22.86
N ARG A 186 4.74 -1.92 -23.54
CA ARG A 186 5.06 -2.48 -24.87
C ARG A 186 5.23 -3.99 -24.84
N GLU A 187 5.75 -4.55 -23.74
CA GLU A 187 6.06 -5.98 -23.61
C GLU A 187 5.08 -6.72 -22.68
N ASP A 188 4.40 -5.99 -21.79
CA ASP A 188 3.45 -6.49 -20.79
C ASP A 188 2.15 -5.64 -20.79
N GLN A 189 1.09 -6.23 -21.34
CA GLN A 189 -0.25 -5.63 -21.38
C GLN A 189 -1.18 -6.23 -20.30
N ALA A 190 -0.68 -7.19 -19.52
CA ALA A 190 -1.48 -7.98 -18.60
C ALA A 190 -1.59 -7.31 -17.23
N HIS A 191 -0.46 -6.84 -16.70
CA HIS A 191 -0.33 -6.36 -15.33
C HIS A 191 -0.71 -4.88 -15.16
N LEU A 192 -1.22 -4.57 -13.97
CA LEU A 192 -1.58 -3.21 -13.59
C LEU A 192 -0.32 -2.38 -13.31
N ILE A 193 -0.38 -1.08 -13.58
CA ILE A 193 0.69 -0.11 -13.34
C ILE A 193 0.16 1.01 -12.42
N THR A 194 0.95 1.38 -11.42
CA THR A 194 0.77 2.58 -10.59
C THR A 194 2.09 3.36 -10.43
N PHE A 195 2.10 4.41 -9.62
CA PHE A 195 3.26 5.24 -9.35
C PHE A 195 3.37 5.55 -7.84
N HIS A 196 4.55 5.34 -7.28
CA HIS A 196 4.92 5.67 -5.90
C HIS A 196 5.59 7.06 -5.87
N PRO A 197 4.87 8.12 -5.44
CA PRO A 197 5.43 9.46 -5.28
C PRO A 197 6.33 9.54 -4.03
N GLY A 198 6.84 10.72 -3.69
CA GLY A 198 7.48 10.98 -2.40
C GLY A 198 6.47 11.33 -1.29
N GLY A 199 6.95 11.33 -0.04
CA GLY A 199 6.13 11.62 1.13
C GLY A 199 5.32 12.92 1.03
N GLY A 200 4.05 12.84 1.44
CA GLY A 200 3.12 13.97 1.39
C GLY A 200 2.66 14.35 -0.02
N ALA A 201 2.72 13.43 -0.99
CA ALA A 201 2.27 13.65 -2.35
C ALA A 201 1.45 12.48 -2.91
N CYS A 202 0.75 12.70 -4.02
CA CYS A 202 -0.01 11.68 -4.72
C CYS A 202 0.31 11.63 -6.22
N SER A 203 0.14 10.47 -6.85
CA SER A 203 0.42 10.30 -8.28
C SER A 203 -0.54 11.08 -9.18
N ALA A 204 -1.72 11.44 -8.68
CA ALA A 204 -2.69 12.25 -9.40
C ALA A 204 -2.15 13.66 -9.71
N ASP A 205 -1.26 14.22 -8.88
CA ASP A 205 -0.65 15.53 -9.13
C ASP A 205 0.27 15.55 -10.35
N PHE A 206 0.76 14.37 -10.78
CA PHE A 206 1.78 14.25 -11.81
C PHE A 206 1.28 13.58 -13.10
N PHE A 207 0.36 12.62 -12.95
CA PHE A 207 -0.03 11.69 -14.01
C PHE A 207 -1.54 11.59 -14.24
N ALA A 208 -2.35 12.44 -13.59
CA ALA A 208 -3.77 12.53 -13.94
C ALA A 208 -3.95 12.88 -15.43
N GLY A 209 -4.94 12.26 -16.05
CA GLY A 209 -5.23 12.37 -17.48
C GLY A 209 -4.28 11.56 -18.39
N THR A 210 -3.31 10.84 -17.85
CA THR A 210 -2.49 9.91 -18.64
C THR A 210 -3.09 8.50 -18.62
N ASP A 211 -2.91 7.75 -19.70
CA ASP A 211 -3.30 6.33 -19.78
C ASP A 211 -2.23 5.38 -19.20
N LEU A 212 -1.22 5.92 -18.53
CA LEU A 212 -0.12 5.12 -17.99
C LEU A 212 -0.55 4.32 -16.76
N LEU A 213 -1.32 4.95 -15.86
CA LEU A 213 -1.66 4.40 -14.54
C LEU A 213 -3.05 3.76 -14.56
N ASP A 214 -3.14 2.51 -14.10
CA ASP A 214 -4.39 1.80 -13.89
C ASP A 214 -5.06 2.18 -12.56
N PHE A 215 -4.27 2.65 -11.59
CA PHE A 215 -4.75 3.19 -10.31
C PHE A 215 -3.75 4.20 -9.74
N HIS A 216 -4.23 5.17 -8.96
CA HIS A 216 -3.41 6.15 -8.29
C HIS A 216 -2.80 5.63 -6.98
N GLY A 217 -1.67 6.22 -6.59
CA GLY A 217 -0.94 5.90 -5.38
C GLY A 217 -0.50 7.18 -4.67
N CYS A 218 -0.59 7.23 -3.35
CA CYS A 218 0.05 8.28 -2.54
C CYS A 218 1.00 7.68 -1.50
N GLN A 219 1.82 8.53 -0.88
CA GLN A 219 2.60 8.20 0.30
C GLN A 219 2.22 9.21 1.38
N SER A 220 1.41 8.80 2.35
CA SER A 220 1.02 9.64 3.48
C SER A 220 2.05 9.61 4.62
N GLY A 221 2.88 8.58 4.69
CA GLY A 221 3.92 8.46 5.71
C GLY A 221 5.12 9.40 5.49
N HIS A 222 5.97 9.63 6.49
CA HIS A 222 5.83 9.32 7.93
C HIS A 222 5.76 10.59 8.80
N GLY A 223 5.59 11.75 8.16
CA GLY A 223 5.46 13.05 8.81
C GLY A 223 4.01 13.42 9.13
N LEU A 224 3.84 14.55 9.80
CA LEU A 224 2.50 15.06 10.18
C LEU A 224 1.74 15.66 8.99
N GLU A 225 2.46 16.06 7.94
CA GLU A 225 1.90 16.55 6.67
C GLU A 225 0.95 15.55 6.00
N GLY A 226 1.16 14.25 6.23
CA GLY A 226 0.30 13.18 5.75
C GLY A 226 -0.55 12.51 6.84
N TYR A 227 -0.62 13.09 8.04
CA TYR A 227 -1.41 12.51 9.14
C TYR A 227 -2.89 12.34 8.77
N GLU A 228 -3.44 13.34 8.06
CA GLU A 228 -4.79 13.30 7.50
C GLU A 228 -4.82 12.55 6.16
N SER A 229 -4.39 11.28 6.18
CA SER A 229 -4.18 10.44 5.00
C SER A 229 -5.41 10.33 4.07
N TRP A 230 -6.61 10.39 4.63
CA TRP A 230 -7.86 10.35 3.85
C TRP A 230 -7.97 11.53 2.89
N LYS A 231 -7.38 12.70 3.18
CA LYS A 231 -7.41 13.85 2.26
C LYS A 231 -6.67 13.56 0.95
N TYR A 232 -5.63 12.73 0.98
CA TYR A 232 -4.92 12.29 -0.23
C TYR A 232 -5.78 11.32 -1.05
N VAL A 233 -6.45 10.38 -0.40
CA VAL A 233 -7.40 9.47 -1.06
C VAL A 233 -8.57 10.24 -1.67
N GLU A 234 -9.11 11.22 -0.94
CA GLU A 234 -10.13 12.12 -1.44
C GLU A 234 -9.69 12.88 -2.69
N HIS A 235 -8.50 13.49 -2.62
CA HIS A 235 -7.93 14.26 -3.71
C HIS A 235 -7.75 13.41 -4.97
N MET A 236 -7.10 12.24 -4.86
CA MET A 236 -6.91 11.32 -5.99
C MET A 236 -8.25 10.95 -6.66
N ARG A 237 -9.30 10.64 -5.88
CA ARG A 237 -10.62 10.32 -6.42
C ARG A 237 -11.32 11.51 -7.09
N ARG A 238 -11.09 12.73 -6.60
CA ARG A 238 -11.67 13.96 -7.19
C ARG A 238 -10.99 14.33 -8.49
N VAL A 239 -9.69 14.07 -8.60
CA VAL A 239 -8.90 14.38 -9.79
C VAL A 239 -9.21 13.43 -10.94
N GLN A 240 -9.31 12.12 -10.67
CA GLN A 240 -9.59 11.13 -11.71
C GLN A 240 -10.33 9.90 -11.14
N GLU A 241 -11.36 9.45 -11.85
CA GLU A 241 -12.12 8.24 -11.49
C GLU A 241 -11.40 6.96 -11.91
N ILE A 242 -10.31 6.64 -11.22
CA ILE A 242 -9.65 5.33 -11.21
C ILE A 242 -9.44 4.88 -9.76
N PRO A 243 -9.16 3.58 -9.49
CA PRO A 243 -8.87 3.14 -8.14
C PRO A 243 -7.69 3.93 -7.55
N CYS A 244 -7.63 4.02 -6.23
CA CYS A 244 -6.52 4.69 -5.56
C CYS A 244 -6.17 4.00 -4.24
N ILE A 245 -4.93 4.16 -3.80
CA ILE A 245 -4.42 3.57 -2.57
C ILE A 245 -3.31 4.44 -1.96
N ASP A 246 -3.16 4.35 -0.64
CA ASP A 246 -1.98 4.85 0.07
C ASP A 246 -0.92 3.75 0.06
N LEU A 247 0.06 3.90 -0.84
CA LEU A 247 1.11 2.92 -1.13
C LEU A 247 2.19 2.86 -0.04
N GLU A 248 2.30 3.90 0.79
CA GLU A 248 3.25 3.96 1.89
C GLU A 248 2.71 4.91 2.97
N SER A 249 2.01 4.29 3.93
CA SER A 249 1.51 4.97 5.11
C SER A 249 2.60 5.07 6.19
N ARG A 250 2.25 5.62 7.36
CA ARG A 250 3.14 5.59 8.54
C ARG A 250 3.53 4.14 8.88
N TYR A 251 4.80 3.87 9.16
CA TYR A 251 5.27 2.53 9.52
C TYR A 251 5.25 2.30 11.03
N GLU A 252 4.88 1.08 11.45
CA GLU A 252 4.91 0.71 12.86
C GLU A 252 6.36 0.75 13.40
N GLU A 253 6.50 1.32 14.59
CA GLU A 253 7.78 1.58 15.28
C GLU A 253 8.73 2.54 14.54
N PHE A 254 8.25 3.24 13.52
CA PHE A 254 9.03 4.26 12.84
C PHE A 254 8.96 5.58 13.62
N PRO A 255 10.10 6.30 13.81
CA PRO A 255 10.12 7.59 14.49
C PRO A 255 9.16 8.59 13.85
N VAL A 256 8.31 9.21 14.66
CA VAL A 256 7.36 10.22 14.18
C VAL A 256 8.13 11.34 13.48
N CYS A 257 7.72 11.69 12.25
CA CYS A 257 8.39 12.71 11.43
C CYS A 257 9.88 12.45 11.17
N PHE A 258 10.35 11.19 11.18
CA PHE A 258 11.76 10.85 11.07
C PHE A 258 12.62 11.37 12.25
N ARG A 259 11.99 11.84 13.34
CA ARG A 259 12.64 12.49 14.48
C ARG A 259 12.80 11.53 15.66
N THR A 260 13.99 10.97 15.81
CA THR A 260 14.31 10.10 16.96
C THR A 260 14.37 10.86 18.28
N ASP A 261 14.65 12.16 18.23
CA ASP A 261 14.74 13.03 19.41
C ASP A 261 13.38 13.32 20.07
N TYR A 262 12.26 13.07 19.38
CA TYR A 262 10.93 13.13 19.99
C TYR A 262 10.68 11.99 21.00
N GLY A 263 11.49 10.93 20.97
CA GLY A 263 11.34 9.78 21.88
C GLY A 263 10.04 9.00 21.68
N THR A 264 9.39 9.15 20.52
CA THR A 264 8.13 8.47 20.18
C THR A 264 8.16 7.92 18.76
N VAL A 265 7.34 6.91 18.52
CA VAL A 265 7.20 6.19 17.25
C VAL A 265 5.72 6.05 16.91
N TRP A 266 5.41 5.83 15.64
CA TRP A 266 4.07 5.44 15.22
C TRP A 266 3.73 4.04 15.75
N ASP A 267 2.58 3.90 16.40
CA ASP A 267 2.14 2.63 16.98
C ASP A 267 1.05 1.93 16.13
N HIS A 268 0.76 0.67 16.44
CA HIS A 268 -0.31 -0.11 15.79
C HIS A 268 -1.70 0.55 15.78
N ARG A 269 -2.03 1.46 16.69
CA ARG A 269 -3.29 2.24 16.65
C ARG A 269 -3.23 3.30 15.57
N ASP A 270 -2.10 3.98 15.44
CA ASP A 270 -1.87 4.95 14.35
C ASP A 270 -2.00 4.28 12.99
N ILE A 271 -1.48 3.05 12.84
CA ILE A 271 -1.61 2.23 11.63
C ILE A 271 -3.08 1.93 11.33
N ARG A 272 -3.83 1.45 12.34
CA ARG A 272 -5.25 1.14 12.16
C ARG A 272 -6.06 2.37 11.77
N ALA A 273 -5.86 3.49 12.45
CA ALA A 273 -6.56 4.73 12.13
C ALA A 273 -6.33 5.15 10.68
N ASN A 274 -5.07 5.18 10.24
CA ASN A 274 -4.71 5.49 8.85
C ASN A 274 -5.44 4.58 7.85
N GLY A 275 -5.45 3.27 8.11
CA GLY A 275 -6.07 2.29 7.23
C GLY A 275 -7.59 2.47 7.14
N TYR A 276 -8.30 2.51 8.28
CA TYR A 276 -9.77 2.66 8.27
C TYR A 276 -10.22 4.00 7.69
N TRP A 277 -9.50 5.10 7.95
CA TRP A 277 -9.77 6.39 7.32
C TRP A 277 -9.68 6.30 5.79
N ASN A 278 -8.59 5.72 5.27
CA ASN A 278 -8.40 5.58 3.83
C ASN A 278 -9.45 4.65 3.18
N LEU A 279 -9.81 3.55 3.85
CA LEU A 279 -10.80 2.59 3.35
C LEU A 279 -12.19 3.21 3.22
N LEU A 280 -12.63 3.95 4.24
CA LEU A 280 -13.91 4.65 4.20
C LEU A 280 -13.89 5.87 3.29
N GLN A 281 -12.70 6.35 2.94
CA GLN A 281 -12.51 7.30 1.84
C GLN A 281 -12.42 6.64 0.46
N GLY A 282 -12.59 5.32 0.36
CA GLY A 282 -12.73 4.60 -0.91
C GLY A 282 -11.42 4.05 -1.49
N ALA A 283 -10.34 3.98 -0.69
CA ALA A 283 -9.12 3.29 -1.12
C ALA A 283 -9.39 1.81 -1.46
N CYS A 284 -8.70 1.27 -2.46
CA CYS A 284 -8.90 -0.12 -2.91
C CYS A 284 -8.17 -1.19 -2.06
N GLY A 285 -7.55 -0.77 -0.95
CA GLY A 285 -6.82 -1.64 -0.04
C GLY A 285 -6.04 -0.84 1.01
N CYS A 286 -5.11 -1.52 1.68
CA CYS A 286 -4.24 -0.96 2.71
C CYS A 286 -2.82 -1.49 2.58
N VAL A 287 -1.85 -0.60 2.82
CA VAL A 287 -0.44 -0.96 2.91
C VAL A 287 0.06 -0.79 4.33
N TYR A 288 0.67 -1.85 4.84
CA TYR A 288 1.40 -1.88 6.11
C TYR A 288 2.90 -1.78 5.85
N GLY A 289 3.61 -1.21 6.81
CA GLY A 289 5.06 -1.33 6.89
C GLY A 289 5.55 -1.17 8.31
N HIS A 290 6.78 -1.63 8.54
CA HIS A 290 7.41 -1.60 9.85
C HIS A 290 8.88 -1.21 9.69
N ASP A 291 9.37 -0.36 10.60
CA ASP A 291 10.72 0.23 10.55
C ASP A 291 11.88 -0.79 10.41
N SER A 292 11.81 -1.93 11.09
CA SER A 292 12.79 -3.02 10.96
C SER A 292 12.57 -3.94 9.75
N VAL A 293 11.34 -4.05 9.24
CA VAL A 293 10.99 -5.03 8.18
C VAL A 293 11.32 -4.49 6.80
N TRP A 294 10.97 -3.24 6.48
CA TRP A 294 11.12 -2.70 5.12
C TRP A 294 12.55 -2.82 4.57
N LYS A 295 13.55 -2.75 5.46
CA LYS A 295 14.98 -2.88 5.17
C LYS A 295 15.65 -4.13 5.76
N PHE A 296 14.88 -5.09 6.29
CA PHE A 296 15.41 -6.33 6.86
C PHE A 296 16.57 -6.14 7.86
N VAL A 297 16.30 -5.45 8.98
CA VAL A 297 17.29 -5.24 10.05
C VAL A 297 17.70 -6.59 10.68
N LYS A 298 18.95 -7.01 10.46
CA LYS A 298 19.48 -8.30 10.97
C LYS A 298 20.08 -8.22 12.37
N LYS A 299 20.45 -7.02 12.84
CA LYS A 299 21.09 -6.81 14.15
C LYS A 299 20.40 -5.68 14.89
N LYS A 300 20.11 -5.90 16.17
CA LYS A 300 19.54 -4.88 17.06
C LYS A 300 20.52 -3.74 17.29
N SER A 301 19.98 -2.56 17.52
CA SER A 301 20.72 -1.36 17.91
C SER A 301 19.83 -0.44 18.74
N GLY A 302 20.38 0.65 19.27
CA GLY A 302 19.56 1.68 19.94
C GLY A 302 18.47 2.27 19.03
N ARG A 303 18.72 2.35 17.71
CA ARG A 303 17.73 2.82 16.72
C ARG A 303 16.71 1.75 16.35
N HIS A 304 17.10 0.47 16.35
CA HIS A 304 16.25 -0.65 15.96
C HIS A 304 16.27 -1.73 17.05
N PRO A 305 15.34 -1.68 18.01
CA PRO A 305 15.30 -2.63 19.13
C PRO A 305 14.87 -4.03 18.71
N LYS A 306 14.24 -4.17 17.53
CA LYS A 306 13.82 -5.45 16.95
C LYS A 306 14.57 -5.76 15.66
N THR A 307 14.93 -7.03 15.49
CA THR A 307 15.28 -7.58 14.17
C THR A 307 14.03 -7.67 13.30
N TRP A 308 14.19 -7.82 11.99
CA TRP A 308 13.07 -8.00 11.07
C TRP A 308 12.21 -9.21 11.43
N ARG A 309 12.82 -10.33 11.86
CA ARG A 309 12.12 -11.56 12.27
C ARG A 309 11.22 -11.33 13.48
N GLU A 310 11.70 -10.61 14.48
CA GLU A 310 10.89 -10.26 15.66
C GLU A 310 9.79 -9.26 15.29
N ALA A 311 10.08 -8.32 14.38
CA ALA A 311 9.14 -7.32 13.92
C ALA A 311 8.03 -7.87 13.00
N LEU A 312 8.19 -9.06 12.41
CA LEU A 312 7.12 -9.69 11.63
C LEU A 312 5.85 -9.91 12.45
N HIS A 313 6.01 -10.18 13.75
CA HIS A 313 4.92 -10.44 14.69
C HIS A 313 4.53 -9.19 15.49
N ALA A 314 4.84 -7.99 14.99
CA ALA A 314 4.35 -6.75 15.57
C ALA A 314 2.81 -6.68 15.51
N CYS A 315 2.22 -5.90 16.43
CA CYS A 315 0.78 -5.92 16.64
C CYS A 315 0.02 -5.38 15.41
N GLY A 316 0.55 -4.35 14.74
CA GLY A 316 -0.05 -3.81 13.52
C GLY A 316 -0.17 -4.90 12.46
N ALA A 317 0.93 -5.62 12.16
CA ALA A 317 0.96 -6.69 11.17
C ALA A 317 -0.17 -7.73 11.35
N GLU A 318 -0.40 -8.20 12.57
CA GLU A 318 -1.43 -9.20 12.88
C GLU A 318 -2.87 -8.67 12.73
N THR A 319 -3.06 -7.36 12.82
CA THR A 319 -4.39 -6.73 12.80
C THR A 319 -4.82 -6.23 11.42
N MET A 320 -3.90 -6.14 10.45
CA MET A 320 -4.22 -5.60 9.12
C MET A 320 -5.32 -6.38 8.40
N ARG A 321 -5.34 -7.71 8.52
CA ARG A 321 -6.39 -8.58 7.93
C ARG A 321 -7.81 -8.25 8.40
N HIS A 322 -7.96 -7.63 9.57
CA HIS A 322 -9.26 -7.25 10.11
C HIS A 322 -9.89 -6.12 9.29
N MET A 323 -9.09 -5.29 8.63
CA MET A 323 -9.58 -4.28 7.69
C MET A 323 -10.24 -4.92 6.47
N GLU A 324 -9.62 -5.95 5.89
CA GLU A 324 -10.21 -6.71 4.80
C GLU A 324 -11.50 -7.41 5.25
N THR A 325 -11.47 -8.05 6.43
CA THR A 325 -12.65 -8.70 7.04
C THR A 325 -13.82 -7.73 7.16
N PHE A 326 -13.57 -6.53 7.71
CA PHE A 326 -14.57 -5.48 7.82
C PHE A 326 -15.08 -5.04 6.44
N ARG A 327 -14.17 -4.79 5.50
CA ARG A 327 -14.49 -4.25 4.18
C ARG A 327 -15.28 -5.23 3.31
N LYS A 328 -15.00 -6.53 3.41
CA LYS A 328 -15.69 -7.61 2.69
C LYS A 328 -16.97 -8.09 3.39
N SER A 329 -17.30 -7.56 4.57
CA SER A 329 -18.49 -7.98 5.32
C SER A 329 -19.82 -7.59 4.66
N ARG A 330 -19.80 -6.68 3.67
CA ARG A 330 -20.97 -6.17 2.92
C ARG A 330 -20.62 -6.07 1.43
N PRO A 331 -21.61 -5.89 0.53
CA PRO A 331 -21.37 -5.79 -0.91
C PRO A 331 -20.19 -4.85 -1.23
N TYR A 332 -19.15 -5.42 -1.84
CA TYR A 332 -17.85 -4.77 -1.89
C TYR A 332 -17.84 -3.57 -2.83
N PHE A 333 -18.28 -3.73 -4.08
CA PHE A 333 -18.03 -2.72 -5.11
C PHE A 333 -18.89 -1.44 -5.03
N GLU A 334 -19.94 -1.42 -4.21
CA GLU A 334 -20.89 -0.30 -4.12
C GLU A 334 -20.56 0.74 -3.04
N LEU A 335 -19.56 0.50 -2.18
CA LEU A 335 -19.20 1.45 -1.13
C LEU A 335 -18.71 2.77 -1.74
N ILE A 336 -19.27 3.89 -1.27
CA ILE A 336 -18.86 5.25 -1.59
C ILE A 336 -18.65 6.04 -0.29
N PRO A 337 -17.65 6.95 -0.25
CA PRO A 337 -17.47 7.85 0.88
C PRO A 337 -18.67 8.78 1.03
N GLU A 338 -19.14 8.97 2.26
CA GLU A 338 -20.29 9.81 2.57
C GLU A 338 -20.11 10.40 3.97
N ALA A 339 -19.26 11.43 4.03
CA ALA A 339 -18.92 12.10 5.28
C ALA A 339 -20.16 12.70 5.97
N GLY A 340 -21.18 13.11 5.19
CA GLY A 340 -22.42 13.68 5.72
C GLY A 340 -23.24 12.72 6.58
N LEU A 341 -22.95 11.40 6.57
CA LEU A 341 -23.64 10.44 7.42
C LEU A 341 -23.33 10.58 8.91
N ALA A 342 -22.20 11.18 9.28
CA ALA A 342 -21.81 11.33 10.67
C ALA A 342 -21.31 12.74 10.97
N GLU A 343 -21.61 13.22 12.18
CA GLU A 343 -20.96 14.42 12.69
C GLU A 343 -19.50 14.12 13.01
N ASP A 344 -18.60 14.90 12.42
CA ASP A 344 -17.16 14.75 12.58
C ASP A 344 -16.61 15.72 13.65
N CYS A 345 -15.62 15.24 14.40
CA CYS A 345 -14.79 16.09 15.24
C CYS A 345 -13.64 16.60 14.38
N LEU A 346 -13.62 17.91 14.08
CA LEU A 346 -12.60 18.58 13.23
C LEU A 346 -11.13 18.48 13.73
N TYR A 347 -10.86 17.71 14.78
CA TYR A 347 -9.52 17.41 15.23
C TYR A 347 -9.04 16.10 14.60
N ALA A 348 -7.96 16.14 13.83
CA ALA A 348 -7.52 15.03 12.98
C ALA A 348 -7.46 13.66 13.69
N GLY A 349 -6.95 13.60 14.93
CA GLY A 349 -6.87 12.34 15.70
C GLY A 349 -8.22 11.74 16.14
N HIS A 350 -9.32 12.49 15.96
CA HIS A 350 -10.70 12.12 16.28
C HIS A 350 -11.59 12.07 15.02
N HIS A 351 -11.02 12.12 13.82
CA HIS A 351 -11.78 12.09 12.59
C HIS A 351 -12.68 10.84 12.51
N ILE A 352 -13.98 11.07 12.41
CA ILE A 352 -14.99 10.04 12.18
C ILE A 352 -15.13 9.85 10.68
N ALA A 353 -14.63 8.71 10.19
CA ALA A 353 -14.81 8.36 8.79
C ALA A 353 -16.14 7.65 8.57
N ALA A 354 -16.85 8.01 7.50
CA ALA A 354 -18.16 7.48 7.15
C ALA A 354 -18.28 7.19 5.65
N ALA A 355 -18.89 6.06 5.33
CA ALA A 355 -19.16 5.62 3.97
C ALA A 355 -20.47 4.84 3.90
N ARG A 356 -21.01 4.62 2.71
CA ARG A 356 -22.22 3.80 2.51
C ARG A 356 -22.17 2.96 1.26
N GLY A 357 -22.86 1.81 1.30
CA GLY A 357 -23.35 1.13 0.11
C GLY A 357 -24.83 1.47 -0.13
N GLU A 358 -25.50 0.63 -0.91
CA GLU A 358 -26.92 0.78 -1.21
C GLU A 358 -27.78 0.49 0.02
N LYS A 359 -27.43 -0.57 0.77
CA LYS A 359 -28.22 -1.07 1.91
C LYS A 359 -27.53 -0.98 3.26
N TYR A 360 -26.39 -0.29 3.35
CA TYR A 360 -25.63 -0.21 4.59
C TYR A 360 -24.78 1.06 4.70
N GLY A 361 -24.48 1.48 5.92
CA GLY A 361 -23.47 2.50 6.26
C GLY A 361 -22.31 1.87 7.04
N MET A 362 -21.11 2.41 6.88
CA MET A 362 -19.89 2.01 7.59
C MET A 362 -19.23 3.22 8.23
N PHE A 363 -18.77 3.06 9.47
CA PHE A 363 -18.20 4.14 10.28
C PHE A 363 -16.93 3.68 10.99
N TYR A 364 -16.04 4.62 11.29
CA TYR A 364 -14.85 4.38 12.11
C TYR A 364 -14.63 5.51 13.12
N SER A 365 -14.46 5.13 14.40
CA SER A 365 -14.15 6.03 15.51
C SER A 365 -12.77 5.67 16.07
N PRO A 366 -11.73 6.49 15.84
CA PRO A 366 -10.33 6.17 16.19
C PRO A 366 -10.05 6.14 17.70
N GLN A 367 -10.78 6.90 18.52
CA GLN A 367 -10.58 6.95 19.98
C GLN A 367 -11.73 6.31 20.74
N GLY A 368 -12.73 5.75 20.05
CA GLY A 368 -13.93 5.23 20.69
C GLY A 368 -14.79 6.35 21.30
N GLN A 369 -14.68 7.56 20.77
CA GLN A 369 -15.57 8.68 21.06
C GLN A 369 -16.95 8.42 20.46
N GLU A 370 -18.00 8.88 21.14
CA GLU A 370 -19.35 8.93 20.59
C GLU A 370 -19.45 9.91 19.43
N PHE A 371 -20.38 9.63 18.51
CA PHE A 371 -20.66 10.46 17.34
C PHE A 371 -22.12 10.34 16.94
N VAL A 372 -22.67 11.40 16.35
CA VAL A 372 -24.04 11.42 15.83
C VAL A 372 -24.03 10.88 14.41
N VAL A 373 -24.99 10.02 14.09
CA VAL A 373 -25.23 9.48 12.75
C VAL A 373 -26.59 9.93 12.23
N HIS A 374 -26.62 10.53 11.05
CA HIS A 374 -27.84 10.96 10.37
C HIS A 374 -28.42 9.83 9.53
N THR A 375 -29.05 8.85 10.19
CA THR A 375 -29.51 7.62 9.51
C THR A 375 -30.54 7.88 8.41
N ARG A 376 -31.22 9.04 8.42
CA ARG A 376 -32.15 9.47 7.35
C ARG A 376 -31.47 9.69 5.99
N LEU A 377 -30.17 9.99 5.98
CA LEU A 377 -29.38 10.06 4.75
C LEU A 377 -29.07 8.67 4.18
N LEU A 378 -29.20 7.62 5.00
CA LEU A 378 -29.09 6.22 4.59
C LEU A 378 -30.46 5.62 4.25
N SER A 379 -31.47 5.81 5.12
CA SER A 379 -32.80 5.20 4.98
C SER A 379 -33.84 5.82 5.93
N LEU A 380 -35.11 5.75 5.54
CA LEU A 380 -36.25 6.00 6.44
C LEU A 380 -36.74 4.73 7.17
N ARG A 381 -36.06 3.59 6.99
CA ARG A 381 -36.35 2.34 7.70
C ARG A 381 -35.47 2.20 8.94
N PRO A 382 -35.87 1.39 9.93
CA PRO A 382 -35.00 1.04 11.05
C PRO A 382 -33.67 0.43 10.57
N VAL A 383 -32.61 0.69 11.32
CA VAL A 383 -31.27 0.20 11.02
C VAL A 383 -30.76 -0.73 12.12
N ARG A 384 -30.03 -1.77 11.72
CA ARG A 384 -29.32 -2.67 12.63
C ARG A 384 -27.86 -2.22 12.72
N CYS A 385 -27.45 -1.77 13.90
CA CYS A 385 -26.07 -1.43 14.21
C CYS A 385 -25.31 -2.64 14.72
N ILE A 386 -24.12 -2.87 14.16
CA ILE A 386 -23.18 -3.91 14.58
C ILE A 386 -21.81 -3.26 14.76
N TRP A 387 -21.26 -3.32 15.97
CA TRP A 387 -19.90 -2.87 16.24
C TRP A 387 -18.90 -3.95 15.79
N PHE A 388 -17.77 -3.52 15.26
CA PHE A 388 -16.64 -4.34 14.87
C PHE A 388 -15.41 -3.92 15.66
N ASP A 389 -14.72 -4.87 16.28
CA ASP A 389 -13.48 -4.66 17.00
C ASP A 389 -12.27 -4.78 16.05
N PRO A 390 -11.63 -3.67 15.65
CA PRO A 390 -10.52 -3.68 14.70
C PRO A 390 -9.28 -4.44 15.20
N ARG A 391 -9.16 -4.62 16.52
CA ARG A 391 -8.01 -5.30 17.14
C ARG A 391 -8.17 -6.82 17.12
N LYS A 392 -9.41 -7.30 17.05
CA LYS A 392 -9.75 -8.73 17.11
C LYS A 392 -10.33 -9.29 15.83
N GLY A 393 -10.87 -8.44 14.96
CA GLY A 393 -11.57 -8.89 13.75
C GLY A 393 -12.99 -9.40 14.01
N GLU A 394 -13.59 -9.03 15.15
CA GLU A 394 -14.86 -9.62 15.62
C GLU A 394 -16.01 -8.61 15.56
N PHE A 395 -17.16 -9.06 15.06
CA PHE A 395 -18.42 -8.33 15.17
C PHE A 395 -19.10 -8.63 16.52
N LEU A 396 -19.58 -7.59 17.19
CA LEU A 396 -20.30 -7.69 18.46
C LEU A 396 -21.81 -7.87 18.24
N LYS A 397 -22.55 -8.07 19.34
CA LYS A 397 -24.01 -8.18 19.32
C LYS A 397 -24.65 -6.92 18.73
N SER A 398 -25.57 -7.12 17.80
CA SER A 398 -26.29 -6.04 17.13
C SER A 398 -27.36 -5.37 18.00
N ARG A 399 -27.67 -4.11 17.70
CA ARG A 399 -28.82 -3.36 18.23
C ARG A 399 -29.61 -2.74 17.09
N VAL A 400 -30.93 -2.58 17.24
CA VAL A 400 -31.79 -1.96 16.24
C VAL A 400 -32.18 -0.56 16.70
N TYR A 401 -32.14 0.40 15.78
CA TYR A 401 -32.49 1.78 16.04
C TYR A 401 -33.53 2.28 15.02
N PRO A 402 -34.47 3.14 15.44
CA PRO A 402 -35.37 3.81 14.51
C PRO A 402 -34.61 4.79 13.60
N PRO A 403 -35.17 5.18 12.45
CA PRO A 403 -34.60 6.22 11.60
C PRO A 403 -34.60 7.59 12.30
N GLY A 404 -33.57 8.38 12.07
CA GLY A 404 -33.33 9.67 12.74
C GLY A 404 -31.86 9.93 13.06
N ASP A 405 -31.61 10.99 13.81
CA ASP A 405 -30.28 11.27 14.35
C ASP A 405 -30.01 10.34 15.53
N LEU A 406 -28.93 9.58 15.44
CA LEU A 406 -28.58 8.54 16.40
C LEU A 406 -27.21 8.85 16.99
N LEU A 407 -27.15 9.07 18.31
CA LEU A 407 -25.88 9.08 19.03
C LEU A 407 -25.38 7.64 19.18
N LEU A 408 -24.36 7.28 18.41
CA LEU A 408 -23.66 6.01 18.55
C LEU A 408 -22.57 6.14 19.61
N VAL A 409 -22.66 5.28 20.62
CA VAL A 409 -21.65 5.18 21.70
C VAL A 409 -20.87 3.88 21.51
N PRO A 410 -19.56 3.96 21.18
CA PRO A 410 -18.72 2.78 21.06
C PRO A 410 -18.66 1.96 22.36
N PRO A 411 -18.45 0.64 22.29
CA PRO A 411 -18.44 -0.23 23.47
C PRO A 411 -17.42 0.15 24.55
N GLN A 412 -16.31 0.78 24.16
CA GLN A 412 -15.27 1.23 25.09
C GLN A 412 -14.56 2.48 24.55
N ARG A 413 -14.47 3.53 25.37
CA ARG A 413 -13.66 4.74 25.10
C ARG A 413 -12.15 4.46 25.20
N GLY A 414 -11.35 5.27 24.51
CA GLY A 414 -9.88 5.20 24.46
C GLY A 414 -9.35 4.11 23.53
N LYS A 415 -10.22 3.53 22.70
CA LYS A 415 -9.96 2.38 21.84
C LYS A 415 -10.73 2.55 20.55
N ASP A 416 -10.13 2.18 19.43
CA ASP A 416 -10.78 2.30 18.13
C ASP A 416 -11.90 1.29 17.92
N TRP A 417 -12.94 1.71 17.21
CA TRP A 417 -14.10 0.90 16.86
C TRP A 417 -14.60 1.23 15.46
N ALA A 418 -15.00 0.20 14.71
CA ALA A 418 -15.76 0.37 13.48
C ALA A 418 -17.22 -0.05 13.69
N ALA A 419 -18.15 0.49 12.90
CA ALA A 419 -19.56 0.11 12.96
C ALA A 419 -20.11 -0.12 11.55
N VAL A 420 -21.09 -1.02 11.46
CA VAL A 420 -21.95 -1.20 10.28
C VAL A 420 -23.38 -0.92 10.70
N LEU A 421 -24.10 -0.12 9.90
CA LEU A 421 -25.55 0.07 9.98
C LEU A 421 -26.21 -0.59 8.78
N ASP A 422 -26.93 -1.68 8.98
CA ASP A 422 -27.71 -2.34 7.93
C ASP A 422 -29.14 -1.81 7.90
N ILE A 423 -29.65 -1.47 6.72
CA ILE A 423 -31.06 -1.16 6.57
C ILE A 423 -31.87 -2.45 6.72
N LEU A 424 -32.83 -2.48 7.64
CA LEU A 424 -33.71 -3.64 7.79
C LEU A 424 -34.71 -3.70 6.62
N GLU A 425 -34.84 -4.88 6.02
CA GLU A 425 -35.91 -5.21 5.10
C GLU A 425 -37.19 -5.55 5.87
N GLU A 426 -38.34 -5.45 5.18
CA GLU A 426 -39.66 -5.76 5.74
C GLU A 426 -39.82 -7.22 6.13
#